data_AF-A0A3D3BGQ3-F1
#
_entry.id   AF-A0A3D3BGQ3-F1
#
_cell.length_a   1.000
_cell.length_b   1.000
_cell.length_c   1.000
_cell.angle_alpha   90.00
_cell.angle_beta   90.00
_cell.angle_gamma   90.00
#
_symmetry.space_group_name_H-M   'P 1'
#
loop_
_entity.id
_entity.type
_entity.pdbx_description
1 polymer ?
#
loop_
_entity_poly.entity_id
_entity_poly.type
_entity_poly.pdbx_seq_one_letter_code
_entity_poly.pdbx_strand_id
1 'polypeptide(L)'
;MFMDFAPLAPAFAALFLCLAQPAAADGAPVNPQSMRDFLKEEPNCLEFTDQCSICRRYGETVMCSTPSTACIKKDYACTKTSPKRQL
;
A
#
# COMPACT_ATOMS: atom_id res chain seq x y z
N MET A 1 -45.91 -3.44 44.78
CA MET A 1 -44.91 -4.04 45.69
C MET A 1 -43.64 -3.20 45.53
N PHE A 2 -43.34 -2.41 46.55
CA PHE A 2 -42.17 -1.53 46.60
C PHE A 2 -40.91 -2.40 46.69
N MET A 3 -39.94 -2.18 45.80
CA MET A 3 -38.56 -2.62 46.02
C MET A 3 -37.66 -1.40 45.80
N ASP A 4 -37.52 -0.65 46.88
CA ASP A 4 -36.43 0.28 47.14
C ASP A 4 -35.13 -0.52 47.27
N PHE A 5 -34.16 -0.28 46.40
CA PHE A 5 -32.77 -0.67 46.62
C PHE A 5 -31.87 0.47 46.13
N ALA A 6 -31.37 1.22 47.11
CA ALA A 6 -30.41 2.30 47.01
C ALA A 6 -29.11 1.90 46.29
N PRO A 7 -28.36 2.89 45.74
CA PRO A 7 -27.39 2.69 44.68
C PRO A 7 -26.03 2.22 45.21
N LEU A 8 -25.61 1.02 44.81
CA LEU A 8 -24.23 0.55 44.95
C LEU A 8 -23.46 0.80 43.64
N ALA A 9 -22.57 1.79 43.70
CA ALA A 9 -21.34 1.95 42.90
C ALA A 9 -21.45 2.06 41.36
N PRO A 10 -21.15 3.23 40.76
CA PRO A 10 -20.81 3.32 39.34
C PRO A 10 -19.34 2.95 39.15
N ALA A 11 -19.05 1.65 39.03
CA ALA A 11 -17.71 1.16 38.72
C ALA A 11 -17.67 0.26 37.47
N PHE A 12 -18.58 0.50 36.51
CA PHE A 12 -18.49 -0.08 35.16
C PHE A 12 -18.19 1.00 34.13
N ALA A 13 -17.19 1.82 34.44
CA ALA A 13 -16.54 2.67 33.46
C ALA A 13 -15.70 1.77 32.52
N ALA A 14 -15.84 2.02 31.22
CA ALA A 14 -14.89 1.66 30.17
C ALA A 14 -14.95 0.26 29.55
N LEU A 15 -16.13 -0.33 29.33
CA LEU A 15 -16.29 -1.42 28.34
C LEU A 15 -16.78 -0.93 26.96
N PHE A 16 -16.29 0.22 26.49
CA PHE A 16 -16.59 0.76 25.15
C PHE A 16 -15.38 1.47 24.53
N LEU A 17 -14.22 0.80 24.47
CA LEU A 17 -13.08 1.28 23.69
C LEU A 17 -12.61 0.22 22.68
N CYS A 18 -13.26 0.29 21.52
CA CYS A 18 -12.60 0.54 20.25
C CYS A 18 -11.44 -0.41 19.88
N LEU A 19 -11.77 -1.64 19.47
CA LEU A 19 -10.92 -2.40 18.54
C LEU A 19 -11.43 -2.25 17.10
N ALA A 20 -11.73 -1.01 16.68
CA ALA A 20 -11.59 -0.65 15.27
C ALA A 20 -10.09 -0.53 15.01
N GLN A 21 -9.46 -1.66 14.77
CA GLN A 21 -8.06 -1.72 14.35
C GLN A 21 -8.01 -0.94 13.02
N PRO A 22 -7.32 0.21 12.95
CA PRO A 22 -7.02 0.76 11.64
C PRO A 22 -6.19 -0.31 10.94
N ALA A 23 -6.69 -0.79 9.79
CA ALA A 23 -5.90 -1.58 8.87
C ALA A 23 -4.66 -0.73 8.55
N ALA A 24 -3.60 -0.94 9.32
CA ALA A 24 -2.28 -0.50 8.98
C ALA A 24 -2.00 -1.22 7.67
N ALA A 25 -2.20 -0.49 6.57
CA ALA A 25 -1.51 -0.74 5.32
C ALA A 25 -0.02 -0.59 5.64
N ASP A 26 0.54 -1.62 6.25
CA ASP A 26 1.95 -1.78 6.56
C ASP A 26 2.65 -1.89 5.21
N GLY A 27 3.01 -0.72 4.69
CA GLY A 27 3.32 -0.53 3.30
C GLY A 27 4.27 0.62 3.05
N ALA A 28 5.24 0.87 3.94
CA ALA A 28 6.45 1.63 3.62
C ALA A 28 7.50 1.51 4.74
N PRO A 29 8.83 1.50 4.46
CA PRO A 29 9.53 1.43 3.17
C PRO A 29 10.62 0.34 3.18
N VAL A 30 10.45 -0.77 2.47
CA VAL A 30 11.65 -1.48 1.95
C VAL A 30 12.28 -0.47 1.02
N ASN A 31 13.48 0.05 1.33
CA ASN A 31 14.18 1.06 0.56
C ASN A 31 14.47 0.53 -0.85
N PRO A 32 13.56 0.70 -1.83
CA PRO A 32 13.80 0.21 -3.17
C PRO A 32 14.72 1.26 -3.81
N GLN A 33 15.39 0.97 -4.93
CA GLN A 33 15.72 2.11 -5.80
C GLN A 33 14.44 2.93 -5.95
N SER A 34 14.49 4.23 -5.64
CA SER A 34 13.29 5.05 -5.74
C SER A 34 12.74 4.85 -7.14
N MET A 35 11.44 4.63 -7.31
CA MET A 35 10.83 4.46 -8.64
C MET A 35 11.31 5.53 -9.64
N ARG A 36 11.60 6.73 -9.13
CA ARG A 36 12.19 7.87 -9.84
C ARG A 36 13.61 7.59 -10.37
N ASP A 37 14.47 6.96 -9.57
CA ASP A 37 15.83 6.56 -9.94
C ASP A 37 15.80 5.47 -11.02
N PHE A 38 15.00 4.43 -10.84
CA PHE A 38 14.82 3.37 -11.85
C PHE A 38 14.34 3.95 -13.20
N LEU A 39 13.35 4.85 -13.19
CA LEU A 39 12.86 5.50 -14.41
C LEU A 39 13.87 6.44 -15.08
N LYS A 40 14.86 6.92 -14.32
CA LYS A 40 15.94 7.76 -14.83
C LYS A 40 17.03 6.90 -15.49
N GLU A 41 17.31 5.73 -14.92
CA GLU A 41 18.23 4.75 -15.47
C GLU A 41 17.65 4.06 -16.72
N GLU A 42 16.34 3.78 -16.71
CA GLU A 42 15.61 3.11 -17.79
C GLU A 42 14.54 4.03 -18.43
N PRO A 43 14.93 5.10 -19.15
CA PRO A 43 13.98 6.06 -19.71
C PRO A 43 13.10 5.47 -20.82
N ASN A 44 13.50 4.36 -21.41
CA ASN A 44 12.76 3.66 -22.46
C ASN A 44 11.77 2.63 -21.91
N CYS A 45 11.76 2.37 -20.60
CA CYS A 45 10.88 1.39 -19.99
C CYS A 45 9.44 1.92 -19.91
N LEU A 46 8.50 1.20 -20.53
CA LEU A 46 7.07 1.51 -20.56
C LEU A 46 6.30 0.76 -19.50
N GLU A 47 6.74 -0.43 -19.12
CA GLU A 47 6.12 -1.26 -18.10
C GLU A 47 7.20 -1.87 -17.23
N PHE A 48 7.05 -1.72 -15.93
CA PHE A 48 7.96 -2.24 -14.93
C PHE A 48 7.18 -2.85 -13.77
N THR A 49 7.82 -3.74 -13.04
CA THR A 49 7.22 -4.43 -11.91
C THR A 49 8.17 -4.46 -10.73
N ASP A 50 7.60 -4.28 -9.54
CA ASP A 50 8.27 -4.45 -8.24
C ASP A 50 8.01 -5.86 -7.67
N GLN A 51 7.53 -6.78 -8.52
CA GLN A 51 7.03 -8.12 -8.17
C GLN A 51 5.68 -8.12 -7.45
N CYS A 52 5.26 -6.97 -6.90
CA CYS A 52 3.97 -6.79 -6.23
C CYS A 52 2.96 -5.97 -7.01
N SER A 53 3.46 -4.98 -7.74
CA SER A 53 2.66 -4.11 -8.58
C SER A 53 3.28 -4.03 -9.95
N ILE A 54 2.42 -4.08 -10.96
CA ILE A 54 2.79 -3.76 -12.33
C ILE A 54 2.49 -2.29 -12.55
N CYS A 55 3.51 -1.53 -12.91
CA CYS A 55 3.45 -0.11 -13.18
C CYS A 55 3.68 0.15 -14.67
N ARG A 56 2.82 0.97 -15.27
CA ARG A 56 2.96 1.43 -16.65
C ARG A 56 3.20 2.92 -16.71
N ARG A 57 4.15 3.32 -17.55
CA ARG A 57 4.50 4.70 -17.84
C ARG A 57 3.71 5.19 -19.04
N TYR A 58 2.98 6.28 -18.84
CA TYR A 58 2.24 7.02 -19.84
C TYR A 58 2.80 8.44 -19.92
N GLY A 59 3.93 8.59 -20.61
CA GLY A 59 4.66 9.86 -20.68
C GLY A 59 5.21 10.28 -19.31
N GLU A 60 4.62 11.33 -18.73
CA GLU A 60 4.96 11.87 -17.41
C GLU A 60 4.23 11.19 -16.25
N THR A 61 3.15 10.45 -16.53
CA THR A 61 2.35 9.78 -15.50
C THR A 61 2.72 8.30 -15.41
N VAL A 62 2.70 7.77 -14.19
CA VAL A 62 2.85 6.33 -13.93
C VAL A 62 1.56 5.82 -13.29
N MET A 63 0.99 4.75 -13.85
CA MET A 63 -0.15 4.05 -13.29
C MET A 63 0.26 2.66 -12.84
N CYS A 64 0.05 2.36 -11.55
CA CYS A 64 0.37 1.06 -10.96
C CYS A 64 -0.88 0.32 -10.54
N SER A 65 -0.86 -1.00 -10.67
CA SER A 65 -1.89 -1.89 -10.12
C SER A 65 -1.76 -2.02 -8.60
N THR A 66 -2.88 -2.28 -7.92
CA THR A 66 -2.92 -2.54 -6.47
C THR A 66 -2.25 -3.88 -6.15
N PRO A 67 -1.29 -3.93 -5.23
CA PRO A 67 -0.65 -5.18 -4.83
C PRO A 67 -1.56 -6.03 -3.94
N SER A 68 -1.39 -7.35 -3.99
CA SER A 68 -2.06 -8.29 -3.08
C SER A 68 -1.44 -8.23 -1.68
N THR A 69 -2.22 -8.58 -0.64
CA THR A 69 -1.88 -8.37 0.78
C THR A 69 -0.63 -9.11 1.31
N ALA A 70 -0.02 -9.98 0.51
CA ALA A 70 1.10 -10.84 0.92
C ALA A 70 2.36 -10.67 0.06
N CYS A 71 2.44 -9.63 -0.77
CA CYS A 71 3.58 -9.45 -1.65
C CYS A 71 4.70 -8.64 -1.02
N ILE A 72 5.93 -9.15 -1.12
CA ILE A 72 7.15 -8.48 -0.67
C ILE A 72 7.80 -7.76 -1.86
N LYS A 73 7.87 -6.43 -1.76
CA LYS A 73 8.50 -5.57 -2.76
C LYS A 73 9.95 -5.95 -3.01
N LYS A 74 10.36 -5.99 -4.27
CA LYS A 74 11.72 -6.29 -4.71
C LYS A 74 12.21 -5.20 -5.66
N ASP A 75 13.44 -5.37 -6.15
CA ASP A 75 14.02 -4.43 -7.09
C ASP A 75 13.16 -4.28 -8.37
N TYR A 76 13.13 -3.07 -8.93
CA TYR A 76 12.30 -2.75 -10.07
C TYR A 76 12.85 -3.44 -11.32
N ALA A 77 12.02 -4.24 -11.98
CA ALA A 77 12.38 -4.91 -13.22
C ALA A 77 11.56 -4.36 -14.39
N CYS A 78 12.22 -3.97 -15.48
CA CYS A 78 11.52 -3.59 -16.70
C CYS A 78 10.97 -4.84 -17.40
N THR A 79 9.66 -4.89 -17.63
CA THR A 79 9.01 -5.99 -18.36
C THR A 79 8.72 -5.63 -19.81
N LYS A 80 8.56 -4.33 -20.12
CA LYS A 80 8.39 -3.85 -21.50
C LYS A 80 9.13 -2.55 -21.71
N THR A 81 9.95 -2.53 -22.75
CA THR A 81 10.57 -1.33 -23.29
C THR A 81 9.79 -0.81 -24.49
N SER A 82 9.91 0.49 -24.77
CA SER A 82 9.37 1.07 -25.99
C SER A 82 10.01 0.38 -27.19
N PRO A 83 9.24 -0.15 -28.16
CA PRO A 83 9.84 -0.62 -29.39
C PRO A 83 10.56 0.56 -30.03
N LYS A 84 11.87 0.45 -30.22
CA LYS A 84 12.58 1.29 -31.18
C LYS A 84 11.84 1.07 -32.49
N ARG A 85 11.07 2.08 -32.93
CA ARG A 85 10.38 2.07 -34.22
C ARG A 85 11.51 2.00 -35.25
N GLN A 86 11.87 0.78 -35.67
CA GLN A 86 12.76 0.53 -36.81
C GLN A 86 11.96 0.97 -38.02
N LEU A 87 12.07 2.27 -38.33
CA LEU A 87 11.64 2.84 -39.60
C LEU A 87 12.83 2.78 -40.56
#